data_AF-A0A0F8ZWS8-F1
#
_entry.id   AF-A0A0F8ZWS8-F1
#
_cell.length_a   1.000
_cell.length_b   1.000
_cell.length_c   1.000
_cell.angle_alpha   90.00
_cell.angle_beta   90.00
_cell.angle_gamma   90.00
#
_symmetry.space_group_name_H-M   'P 1'
#
loop_
_entity.id
_entity.type
_entity.pdbx_description
1 polymer ?
#
loop_
_entity_poly.entity_id
_entity_poly.type
_entity_poly.pdbx_seq_one_letter_code
_entity_poly.pdbx_strand_id
1 'polypeptide(L)'
;MKNTNKLNPLQNMVTKPKRLETRLIIWVTGLCVLQALLFGALVYQLTAQSLHSHIGDKALAVASSVATRADVINALQTPSDLNAINVQIEDLRQLVGADFIVIGDENAFRIVHPDEDKIGKKMVGGDSQAALKGKRYISVAHGSLGESIRGKVPVYAGNNEIVGVVSVGFLVQSIDPLILSRSSEILIWGLILVGLSILAAIYIGQRVRNAIFGLQPDEIARLFSEQDAILNTVRSGIIALDPDGKVRKLNQRACEILD
;
A
#
# COMPACT_ATOMS: atom_id res chain seq x y z
N MET A 1 34.67 14.53 61.89
CA MET A 1 34.39 15.64 60.95
C MET A 1 34.24 15.06 59.55
N LYS A 2 33.02 15.04 58.99
CA LYS A 2 32.73 14.52 57.65
C LYS A 2 33.20 15.55 56.62
N ASN A 3 34.18 15.19 55.79
CA ASN A 3 34.63 16.03 54.69
C ASN A 3 33.70 15.80 53.47
N THR A 4 32.94 16.83 53.12
CA THR A 4 32.00 16.86 52.02
C THR A 4 32.73 17.18 50.72
N ASN A 5 32.99 16.17 49.90
CA ASN A 5 33.25 16.40 48.47
C ASN A 5 31.99 16.00 47.70
N LYS A 6 31.01 16.92 47.66
CA LYS A 6 29.79 16.77 46.85
C LYS A 6 30.20 16.79 45.38
N LEU A 7 30.08 15.65 44.70
CA LEU A 7 30.06 15.60 43.24
C LEU A 7 28.98 16.55 42.73
N ASN A 8 29.37 17.46 41.86
CA ASN A 8 28.49 18.46 41.25
C ASN A 8 27.54 17.74 40.26
N PRO A 9 26.22 17.69 40.47
CA PRO A 9 25.30 16.87 39.68
C PRO A 9 25.05 17.41 38.25
N LEU A 10 25.59 18.58 37.90
CA LEU A 10 25.40 19.22 36.60
C LEU A 10 26.39 18.80 35.51
N GLN A 11 27.46 18.05 35.84
CA GLN A 11 28.44 17.61 34.84
C GLN A 11 27.98 16.41 33.98
N ASN A 12 26.89 15.72 34.34
CA ASN A 12 26.43 14.52 33.64
C ASN A 12 25.32 14.76 32.59
N MET A 13 24.91 16.02 32.34
CA MET A 13 23.83 16.34 31.38
C MET A 13 24.31 16.94 30.05
N VAL A 14 25.61 16.96 29.78
CA VAL A 14 26.12 17.31 28.44
C VAL A 14 26.24 16.01 27.64
N THR A 15 25.17 15.63 26.96
CA THR A 15 25.25 14.57 25.95
C THR A 15 26.24 15.03 24.87
N LYS A 16 27.32 14.28 24.68
CA LYS A 16 28.25 14.54 23.57
C LYS A 16 27.45 14.61 22.27
N PRO A 17 27.64 15.63 21.41
CA PRO A 17 26.93 15.71 20.15
C PRO A 17 27.17 14.41 19.37
N LYS A 18 26.11 13.79 18.88
CA LYS A 18 26.22 12.59 18.05
C LYS A 18 27.05 12.94 16.80
N ARG A 19 27.99 12.06 16.44
CA ARG A 19 28.83 12.21 15.24
C ARG A 19 27.95 12.52 14.02
N LEU A 20 28.42 13.41 13.13
CA LEU A 20 27.68 13.82 11.92
C LEU A 20 27.22 12.60 11.11
N GLU A 21 28.05 11.57 11.02
CA GLU A 21 27.74 10.28 10.38
C GLU A 21 26.46 9.66 10.93
N THR A 22 26.32 9.60 12.25
CA THR A 22 25.14 9.02 12.91
C THR A 22 23.89 9.86 12.62
N ARG A 23 24.03 11.19 12.55
CA ARG A 23 22.91 12.06 12.16
C ARG A 23 22.52 11.78 10.70
N LEU A 24 23.45 11.81 9.76
CA LEU A 24 23.17 11.51 8.36
C LEU A 24 22.50 10.14 8.17
N ILE A 25 23.02 9.10 8.83
CA ILE A 25 22.44 7.74 8.80
C ILE A 25 21.01 7.74 9.33
N ILE A 26 20.73 8.42 10.45
CA ILE A 26 19.39 8.49 11.03
C ILE A 26 18.42 9.20 10.07
N TRP A 27 18.82 10.31 9.45
CA TRP A 27 17.95 11.08 8.57
C TRP A 27 17.66 10.35 7.27
N VAL A 28 18.67 9.75 6.65
CA VAL A 28 18.50 8.94 5.42
C VAL A 28 17.66 7.70 5.71
N THR A 29 17.98 6.95 6.77
CA THR A 29 17.20 5.78 7.17
C THR A 29 15.76 6.16 7.49
N GLY A 30 15.54 7.25 8.23
CA GLY A 30 14.21 7.74 8.58
C GLY A 30 13.39 8.14 7.35
N LEU A 31 14.01 8.83 6.39
CA LEU A 31 13.35 9.19 5.12
C LEU A 31 12.97 7.94 4.32
N CYS A 32 13.89 6.97 4.20
CA CYS A 32 13.60 5.73 3.48
C CYS A 32 12.50 4.90 4.15
N VAL A 33 12.47 4.81 5.49
CA VAL A 33 11.38 4.14 6.22
C VAL A 33 10.05 4.85 5.99
N LEU A 34 10.02 6.18 6.03
CA LEU A 34 8.82 6.96 5.72
C LEU A 34 8.32 6.70 4.29
N GLN A 35 9.23 6.70 3.31
CA GLN A 35 8.90 6.39 1.91
C GLN A 35 8.35 4.97 1.75
N ALA A 36 8.96 3.98 2.43
CA ALA A 36 8.49 2.60 2.41
C ALA A 36 7.07 2.46 3.01
N LEU A 37 6.78 3.17 4.10
CA LEU A 37 5.45 3.19 4.72
C LEU A 37 4.41 3.83 3.79
N LEU A 38 4.73 4.98 3.17
CA LEU A 38 3.85 5.65 2.23
C LEU A 38 3.58 4.80 0.98
N PHE A 39 4.62 4.16 0.44
CA PHE A 39 4.48 3.25 -0.70
C PHE A 39 3.65 2.02 -0.32
N GLY A 40 3.90 1.41 0.84
CA GLY A 40 3.10 0.29 1.35
C GLY A 40 1.62 0.66 1.52
N ALA A 41 1.33 1.83 2.08
CA ALA A 41 -0.03 2.34 2.22
C ALA A 41 -0.72 2.57 0.86
N LEU A 42 0.01 3.14 -0.10
CA LEU A 42 -0.49 3.34 -1.47
C LEU A 42 -0.81 2.01 -2.16
N VAL A 43 0.12 1.05 -2.12
CA VAL A 43 -0.08 -0.29 -2.71
C VAL A 43 -1.26 -1.00 -2.06
N TYR A 44 -1.40 -0.90 -0.73
CA TYR A 44 -2.54 -1.46 -0.01
C TYR A 44 -3.87 -0.87 -0.49
N GLN A 45 -3.96 0.45 -0.60
CA GLN A 45 -5.16 1.13 -1.10
C GLN A 45 -5.50 0.74 -2.55
N LEU A 46 -4.50 0.74 -3.44
CA LEU A 46 -4.69 0.36 -4.84
C LEU A 46 -5.13 -1.09 -4.97
N THR A 47 -4.55 -1.99 -4.18
CA THR A 47 -4.89 -3.42 -4.19
C THR A 47 -6.31 -3.65 -3.68
N ALA A 48 -6.69 -3.00 -2.58
CA ALA A 48 -8.03 -3.13 -2.00
C ALA A 48 -9.12 -2.65 -2.98
N GLN A 49 -8.92 -1.51 -3.65
CA GLN A 49 -9.87 -0.99 -4.64
C GLN A 49 -9.91 -1.83 -5.91
N SER A 50 -8.75 -2.22 -6.44
CA SER A 50 -8.66 -3.03 -7.67
C SER A 50 -9.34 -4.39 -7.47
N LEU A 51 -9.18 -5.00 -6.29
CA LEU A 51 -9.76 -6.31 -6.01
C LEU A 51 -11.30 -6.28 -6.02
N HIS A 52 -11.92 -5.22 -5.48
CA HIS A 52 -13.37 -5.06 -5.53
C HIS A 52 -13.88 -4.93 -6.97
N SER A 53 -13.22 -4.11 -7.80
CA SER A 53 -13.59 -3.95 -9.21
C SER A 53 -13.42 -5.25 -9.98
N HIS A 54 -12.28 -5.92 -9.87
CA HIS A 54 -12.01 -7.16 -10.59
C HIS A 54 -12.97 -8.28 -10.22
N ILE A 55 -13.32 -8.42 -8.94
CA ILE A 55 -14.29 -9.41 -8.49
C ILE A 55 -15.69 -9.04 -8.95
N GLY A 56 -16.05 -7.75 -8.91
CA GLY A 56 -17.30 -7.24 -9.45
C GLY A 56 -17.44 -7.53 -10.94
N ASP A 57 -16.41 -7.23 -11.74
CA ASP A 57 -16.38 -7.47 -13.18
C ASP A 57 -16.47 -8.97 -13.51
N LYS A 58 -15.73 -9.80 -12.76
CA LYS A 58 -15.83 -11.27 -12.85
C LYS A 58 -17.24 -11.74 -12.55
N ALA A 59 -17.85 -11.28 -11.46
CA ALA A 59 -19.21 -11.64 -11.08
C ALA A 59 -20.22 -11.21 -12.15
N LEU A 60 -20.07 -10.00 -12.69
CA LEU A 60 -20.92 -9.48 -13.76
C LEU A 60 -20.77 -10.29 -15.05
N ALA A 61 -19.55 -10.66 -15.42
CA ALA A 61 -19.27 -11.47 -16.61
C ALA A 61 -19.88 -12.86 -16.50
N VAL A 62 -19.71 -13.55 -15.37
CA VAL A 62 -20.32 -14.86 -15.13
C VAL A 62 -21.84 -14.74 -15.11
N ALA A 63 -22.40 -13.76 -14.39
CA ALA A 63 -23.85 -13.53 -14.38
C ALA A 63 -24.41 -13.26 -15.77
N SER A 64 -23.66 -12.54 -16.61
CA SER A 64 -24.03 -12.25 -17.99
C SER A 64 -24.05 -13.50 -18.85
N SER A 65 -23.04 -14.36 -18.70
CA SER A 65 -22.97 -15.65 -19.40
C SER A 65 -24.16 -16.53 -19.01
N VAL A 66 -24.41 -16.68 -17.70
CA VAL A 66 -25.53 -17.48 -17.18
C VAL A 66 -26.88 -16.95 -17.66
N ALA A 67 -27.09 -15.63 -17.66
CA ALA A 67 -28.34 -15.01 -18.08
C ALA A 67 -28.69 -15.22 -19.57
N THR A 68 -27.71 -15.59 -20.39
CA THR A 68 -27.91 -15.86 -21.84
C THR A 68 -28.13 -17.32 -22.18
N ARG A 69 -28.07 -18.24 -21.20
CA ARG A 69 -28.23 -19.67 -21.47
C ARG A 69 -29.70 -20.03 -21.71
N ALA A 70 -29.96 -20.89 -22.70
CA ALA A 70 -31.32 -21.31 -23.05
C ALA A 70 -32.01 -22.11 -21.94
N ASP A 71 -31.27 -22.94 -21.19
CA ASP A 71 -31.79 -23.70 -20.06
C ASP A 71 -32.26 -22.79 -18.90
N VAL A 72 -31.54 -21.70 -18.63
CA VAL A 72 -31.92 -20.67 -17.65
C VAL A 72 -33.20 -19.95 -18.08
N ILE A 73 -33.29 -19.53 -19.35
CA ILE A 73 -34.48 -18.88 -19.89
C ILE A 73 -35.68 -19.83 -19.81
N ASN A 74 -35.51 -21.09 -20.25
CA ASN A 74 -36.56 -22.10 -20.22
C ASN A 74 -37.04 -22.41 -18.80
N ALA A 75 -36.13 -22.55 -17.84
CA ALA A 75 -36.49 -22.81 -16.44
C ALA A 75 -37.31 -21.67 -15.79
N LEU A 76 -37.10 -20.43 -16.25
CA LEU A 76 -37.87 -19.26 -15.80
C LEU A 76 -39.25 -19.17 -16.46
N GLN A 77 -39.36 -19.51 -17.74
CA GLN A 77 -40.63 -19.43 -18.48
C GLN A 77 -41.54 -20.64 -18.25
N THR A 78 -40.95 -21.83 -18.13
CA THR A 78 -41.65 -23.10 -17.91
C THR A 78 -40.88 -23.85 -16.83
N PRO A 79 -41.32 -23.76 -15.56
CA PRO A 79 -40.65 -24.41 -14.44
C PRO A 79 -40.76 -25.94 -14.55
N SER A 80 -39.89 -26.55 -15.35
CA SER A 80 -39.74 -28.00 -15.50
C SER A 80 -38.33 -28.39 -15.10
N ASP A 81 -38.23 -29.35 -14.19
CA ASP A 81 -36.96 -29.92 -13.70
C ASP A 81 -35.98 -28.88 -13.10
N LEU A 82 -36.46 -28.12 -12.10
CA LEU A 82 -35.64 -27.16 -11.34
C LEU A 82 -34.42 -27.82 -10.67
N ASN A 83 -34.49 -29.12 -10.38
CA ASN A 83 -33.39 -29.85 -9.77
C ASN A 83 -32.23 -30.00 -10.74
N ALA A 84 -32.49 -30.38 -12.01
CA ALA A 84 -31.43 -30.54 -13.00
C ALA A 84 -30.66 -29.22 -13.26
N ILE A 85 -31.37 -28.09 -13.36
CA ILE A 85 -30.70 -26.79 -13.52
C ILE A 85 -29.93 -26.38 -12.26
N ASN A 86 -30.44 -26.67 -11.07
CA ASN A 86 -29.75 -26.36 -9.82
C ASN A 86 -28.39 -27.09 -9.73
N VAL A 87 -28.35 -28.38 -10.11
CA VAL A 87 -27.10 -29.17 -10.17
C VAL A 87 -26.10 -28.57 -11.16
N GLN A 88 -26.54 -28.23 -12.39
CA GLN A 88 -25.64 -27.64 -13.39
C GLN A 88 -25.10 -26.26 -12.97
N ILE A 89 -25.91 -25.46 -12.29
CA ILE A 89 -25.49 -24.15 -11.78
C ILE A 89 -24.56 -24.30 -10.58
N GLU A 90 -24.76 -25.33 -9.74
CA GLU A 90 -23.86 -25.66 -8.64
C GLU A 90 -22.48 -26.12 -9.15
N ASP A 91 -22.42 -26.96 -10.18
CA ASP A 91 -21.17 -27.35 -10.83
C ASP A 91 -20.44 -26.13 -11.41
N LEU A 92 -21.18 -25.24 -12.07
CA LEU A 92 -20.63 -23.99 -12.59
C LEU A 92 -20.13 -23.08 -11.47
N ARG A 93 -20.87 -22.97 -10.35
CA ARG A 93 -20.48 -22.19 -9.18
C ARG A 93 -19.12 -22.64 -8.66
N GLN A 94 -18.92 -23.94 -8.51
CA GLN A 94 -17.65 -24.51 -8.07
C GLN A 94 -16.53 -24.24 -9.08
N LEU A 95 -16.79 -24.43 -10.38
CA LEU A 95 -15.81 -24.21 -11.44
C LEU A 95 -15.29 -22.76 -11.50
N VAL A 96 -16.19 -21.77 -11.38
CA VAL A 96 -15.82 -20.34 -11.41
C VAL A 96 -15.32 -19.83 -10.05
N GLY A 97 -15.46 -20.64 -9.00
CA GLY A 97 -15.11 -20.32 -7.62
C GLY A 97 -16.02 -19.26 -6.99
N ALA A 98 -17.28 -19.15 -7.42
CA ALA A 98 -18.24 -18.24 -6.82
C ALA A 98 -18.78 -18.79 -5.50
N ASP A 99 -19.05 -17.93 -4.52
CA ASP A 99 -19.70 -18.36 -3.27
C ASP A 99 -21.17 -18.70 -3.51
N PHE A 100 -21.82 -18.02 -4.46
CA PHE A 100 -23.16 -18.39 -4.93
C PHE A 100 -23.43 -17.95 -6.37
N ILE A 101 -24.27 -18.73 -7.05
CA ILE A 101 -24.99 -18.35 -8.25
C ILE A 101 -26.47 -18.53 -7.94
N VAL A 102 -27.25 -17.47 -8.09
CA VAL A 102 -28.68 -17.46 -7.77
C VAL A 102 -29.46 -16.94 -8.97
N ILE A 103 -30.53 -17.65 -9.32
CA ILE A 103 -31.45 -17.25 -10.37
C ILE A 103 -32.80 -16.99 -9.72
N GLY A 104 -33.35 -15.80 -9.96
CA GLY A 104 -34.66 -15.40 -9.48
C GLY A 104 -35.62 -15.11 -10.63
N ASP A 105 -36.91 -15.35 -10.39
CA ASP A 105 -37.99 -14.97 -11.31
C ASP A 105 -38.21 -13.44 -11.35
N GLU A 106 -39.18 -13.00 -12.15
CA GLU A 106 -39.61 -11.60 -12.28
C GLU A 106 -40.03 -10.96 -10.93
N ASN A 107 -40.45 -11.78 -9.97
CA ASN A 107 -40.88 -11.38 -8.63
C ASN A 107 -39.75 -11.51 -7.58
N ALA A 108 -38.54 -11.82 -8.05
CA ALA A 108 -37.33 -12.08 -7.27
C ALA A 108 -37.45 -13.29 -6.31
N PHE A 109 -38.31 -14.27 -6.59
CA PHE A 109 -38.27 -15.57 -5.93
C PHE A 109 -37.19 -16.45 -6.53
N ARG A 110 -36.38 -17.06 -5.67
CA ARG A 110 -35.25 -17.90 -6.11
C ARG A 110 -35.76 -19.20 -6.71
N ILE A 111 -35.40 -19.48 -7.96
CA ILE A 111 -35.61 -20.79 -8.58
C ILE A 111 -34.37 -21.68 -8.46
N VAL A 112 -33.19 -21.07 -8.33
CA VAL A 112 -31.89 -21.75 -8.20
C VAL A 112 -31.13 -21.09 -7.06
N HIS A 113 -30.57 -21.91 -6.17
CA HIS A 113 -29.77 -21.46 -5.03
C HIS A 113 -28.89 -22.62 -4.51
N PRO A 114 -27.64 -22.37 -4.09
CA PRO A 114 -26.74 -23.42 -3.58
C PRO A 114 -27.22 -24.08 -2.27
N ASP A 115 -28.10 -23.39 -1.55
CA ASP A 115 -28.78 -23.89 -0.35
C ASP A 115 -30.26 -24.11 -0.69
N GLU A 116 -30.66 -25.38 -0.73
CA GLU A 116 -31.98 -25.86 -1.19
C GLU A 116 -33.12 -25.28 -0.34
N ASP A 117 -32.90 -25.04 0.96
CA ASP A 117 -33.91 -24.47 1.86
C ASP A 117 -34.26 -23.02 1.53
N LYS A 118 -33.50 -22.37 0.64
CA LYS A 118 -33.72 -20.99 0.19
C LYS A 118 -34.43 -20.90 -1.16
N ILE A 119 -34.58 -22.01 -1.88
CA ILE A 119 -35.37 -22.07 -3.12
C ILE A 119 -36.84 -21.74 -2.79
N GLY A 120 -37.51 -21.01 -3.68
CA GLY A 120 -38.87 -20.53 -3.49
C GLY A 120 -39.02 -19.34 -2.54
N LYS A 121 -37.93 -18.87 -1.89
CA LYS A 121 -37.96 -17.66 -1.04
C LYS A 121 -37.49 -16.44 -1.83
N LYS A 122 -37.94 -15.24 -1.45
CA LYS A 122 -37.48 -13.98 -2.06
C LYS A 122 -35.98 -13.74 -1.86
N MET A 123 -35.33 -13.19 -2.87
CA MET A 123 -33.95 -12.72 -2.81
C MET A 123 -33.79 -11.64 -1.72
N VAL A 124 -32.68 -11.72 -0.98
CA VAL A 124 -32.36 -10.80 0.13
C VAL A 124 -31.18 -9.91 -0.27
N GLY A 125 -31.33 -8.60 -0.02
CA GLY A 125 -30.32 -7.58 -0.34
C GLY A 125 -30.93 -6.26 -0.83
N GLY A 126 -32.22 -6.24 -1.20
CA GLY A 126 -32.89 -5.02 -1.66
C GLY A 126 -32.40 -4.50 -3.02
N ASP A 127 -31.57 -5.29 -3.70
CA ASP A 127 -30.74 -4.86 -4.81
C ASP A 127 -31.04 -5.65 -6.08
N SER A 128 -32.22 -6.27 -6.25
CA SER A 128 -32.60 -6.97 -7.50
C SER A 128 -33.43 -6.11 -8.44
N GLN A 129 -34.06 -5.05 -7.92
CA GLN A 129 -35.07 -4.28 -8.65
C GLN A 129 -34.54 -3.53 -9.87
N ALA A 130 -33.29 -3.06 -9.85
CA ALA A 130 -32.73 -2.39 -11.01
C ALA A 130 -32.43 -3.38 -12.14
N ALA A 131 -32.09 -4.62 -11.83
CA ALA A 131 -31.88 -5.66 -12.84
C ALA A 131 -33.19 -6.08 -13.49
N LEU A 132 -34.26 -6.21 -12.70
CA LEU A 132 -35.62 -6.44 -13.19
C LEU A 132 -36.19 -5.25 -14.02
N LYS A 133 -35.48 -4.12 -14.08
CA LYS A 133 -35.75 -2.97 -14.96
C LYS A 133 -34.78 -2.88 -16.15
N GLY A 134 -34.00 -3.94 -16.39
CA GLY A 134 -33.11 -4.07 -17.54
C GLY A 134 -31.67 -3.63 -17.30
N LYS A 135 -31.29 -3.22 -16.09
CA LYS A 135 -29.92 -2.75 -15.80
C LYS A 135 -28.98 -3.89 -15.46
N ARG A 136 -27.75 -3.81 -15.97
CA ARG A 136 -26.62 -4.68 -15.59
C ARG A 136 -25.69 -3.89 -14.69
N TYR A 137 -25.41 -4.38 -13.50
CA TYR A 137 -24.58 -3.64 -12.54
C TYR A 137 -23.97 -4.55 -11.48
N ILE A 138 -22.96 -3.99 -10.81
CA ILE A 138 -22.31 -4.57 -9.65
C ILE A 138 -22.92 -3.95 -8.39
N SER A 139 -23.20 -4.78 -7.39
CA SER A 139 -23.80 -4.40 -6.11
C SER A 139 -22.98 -4.97 -4.96
N VAL A 140 -22.81 -4.20 -3.90
CA VAL A 140 -22.28 -4.69 -2.62
C VAL A 140 -23.41 -4.63 -1.61
N ALA A 141 -23.85 -5.77 -1.14
CA ALA A 141 -25.01 -5.87 -0.27
C ALA A 141 -24.92 -7.06 0.68
N HIS A 142 -25.59 -6.95 1.83
CA HIS A 142 -25.77 -8.04 2.77
C HIS A 142 -26.96 -8.90 2.34
N GLY A 143 -26.76 -10.23 2.23
CA GLY A 143 -27.81 -11.17 1.86
C GLY A 143 -27.86 -12.37 2.78
N SER A 144 -28.55 -13.43 2.33
CA SER A 144 -28.78 -14.65 3.12
C SER A 144 -27.54 -15.49 3.40
N LEU A 145 -26.40 -15.17 2.78
CA LEU A 145 -25.11 -15.83 3.01
C LEU A 145 -24.06 -14.85 3.59
N GLY A 146 -24.43 -13.60 3.84
CA GLY A 146 -23.54 -12.54 4.31
C GLY A 146 -23.29 -11.41 3.30
N GLU A 147 -22.29 -10.59 3.60
CA GLU A 147 -21.86 -9.47 2.76
C GLU A 147 -21.06 -9.97 1.55
N SER A 148 -21.43 -9.50 0.35
CA SER A 148 -20.84 -9.98 -0.90
C SER A 148 -20.84 -8.91 -1.98
N ILE A 149 -19.85 -9.01 -2.86
CA ILE A 149 -19.79 -8.31 -4.14
C ILE A 149 -20.53 -9.16 -5.17
N ARG A 150 -21.50 -8.58 -5.86
CA ARG A 150 -22.45 -9.30 -6.71
C ARG A 150 -22.56 -8.67 -8.08
N GLY A 151 -22.52 -9.49 -9.12
CA GLY A 151 -22.93 -9.10 -10.46
C GLY A 151 -24.40 -9.45 -10.68
N LYS A 152 -25.20 -8.47 -11.12
CA LYS A 152 -26.63 -8.67 -11.39
C LYS A 152 -26.98 -8.32 -12.83
N VAL A 153 -27.70 -9.25 -13.46
CA VAL A 153 -28.04 -9.18 -14.88
C VAL A 153 -29.48 -9.65 -15.09
N PRO A 154 -30.32 -8.90 -15.82
CA PRO A 154 -31.62 -9.38 -16.27
C PRO A 154 -31.49 -10.61 -17.17
N VAL A 155 -32.43 -11.53 -17.03
CA VAL A 155 -32.64 -12.59 -18.02
C VAL A 155 -33.71 -12.11 -18.98
N TYR A 156 -33.40 -12.11 -20.27
CA TYR A 156 -34.33 -11.75 -21.32
C TYR A 156 -34.86 -13.01 -22.02
N ALA A 157 -36.17 -13.06 -22.24
CA ALA A 157 -36.81 -14.01 -23.13
C ALA A 157 -36.88 -13.47 -24.57
N GLY A 158 -37.53 -14.22 -25.47
CA GLY A 158 -37.93 -13.71 -26.78
C GLY A 158 -38.70 -12.39 -26.66
N ASN A 159 -38.51 -11.48 -27.61
CA ASN A 159 -39.11 -10.13 -27.63
C ASN A 159 -38.60 -9.14 -26.58
N ASN A 160 -37.41 -9.37 -26.01
CA ASN A 160 -36.74 -8.43 -25.10
C ASN A 160 -37.51 -8.20 -23.77
N GLU A 161 -38.35 -9.17 -23.40
CA GLU A 161 -39.08 -9.23 -22.13
C GLU A 161 -38.16 -9.76 -21.02
N ILE A 162 -38.21 -9.15 -19.83
CA ILE A 162 -37.41 -9.58 -18.68
C ILE A 162 -38.19 -10.64 -17.92
N VAL A 163 -37.67 -11.87 -17.89
CA VAL A 163 -38.31 -13.02 -17.21
C VAL A 163 -37.66 -13.37 -15.87
N GLY A 164 -36.58 -12.68 -15.50
CA GLY A 164 -35.92 -12.91 -14.23
C GLY A 164 -34.59 -12.17 -14.09
N VAL A 165 -33.81 -12.59 -13.11
CA VAL A 165 -32.52 -12.00 -12.75
C VAL A 165 -31.53 -13.07 -12.33
N VAL A 166 -30.30 -12.97 -12.83
CA VAL A 166 -29.16 -13.74 -12.33
C VAL A 166 -28.35 -12.87 -11.38
N SER A 167 -27.97 -13.45 -10.24
CA SER A 167 -27.08 -12.85 -9.26
C SER A 167 -25.94 -13.82 -8.96
N VAL A 168 -24.72 -13.47 -9.37
CA VAL A 168 -23.50 -14.18 -9.00
C VAL A 168 -22.78 -13.37 -7.94
N GLY A 169 -22.29 -13.99 -6.88
CA GLY A 169 -21.60 -13.26 -5.82
C GLY A 169 -20.43 -13.98 -5.20
N PHE A 170 -19.52 -13.17 -4.68
CA PHE A 170 -18.36 -13.56 -3.90
C PHE A 170 -18.47 -12.89 -2.52
N LEU A 171 -18.39 -13.66 -1.45
CA LEU A 171 -18.45 -13.18 -0.07
C LEU A 171 -17.19 -12.40 0.26
N VAL A 172 -17.33 -11.26 0.95
CA VAL A 172 -16.18 -10.41 1.32
C VAL A 172 -15.17 -11.20 2.16
N GLN A 173 -15.66 -12.06 3.06
CA GLN A 173 -14.81 -12.91 3.91
C GLN A 173 -14.04 -13.98 3.12
N SER A 174 -14.58 -14.46 2.00
CA SER A 174 -13.87 -15.38 1.09
C SER A 174 -12.75 -14.68 0.30
N ILE A 175 -12.77 -13.35 0.24
CA ILE A 175 -11.75 -12.51 -0.41
C ILE A 175 -10.58 -12.24 0.54
N ASP A 176 -10.82 -12.23 1.85
CA ASP A 176 -9.80 -11.98 2.89
C ASP A 176 -8.55 -12.88 2.79
N PRO A 177 -8.62 -14.21 2.57
CA PRO A 177 -7.41 -15.02 2.40
C PRO A 177 -6.59 -14.66 1.15
N LEU A 178 -7.23 -14.14 0.08
CA LEU A 178 -6.52 -13.57 -1.08
C LEU A 178 -5.80 -12.26 -0.72
N ILE A 179 -6.41 -11.44 0.14
CA ILE A 179 -5.81 -10.21 0.65
C ILE A 179 -4.61 -10.55 1.55
N LEU A 180 -4.74 -11.56 2.42
CA LEU A 180 -3.68 -11.99 3.33
C LEU A 180 -2.46 -12.55 2.59
N SER A 181 -2.64 -13.39 1.56
CA SER A 181 -1.52 -13.92 0.79
C SER A 181 -0.77 -12.82 0.03
N ARG A 182 -1.50 -11.91 -0.62
CA ARG A 182 -0.94 -10.71 -1.27
C ARG A 182 -0.25 -9.77 -0.27
N SER A 183 -0.81 -9.63 0.92
CA SER A 183 -0.22 -8.79 1.98
C SER A 183 1.11 -9.36 2.50
N SER A 184 1.27 -10.69 2.48
CA SER A 184 2.51 -11.36 2.85
C SER A 184 3.63 -11.08 1.85
N GLU A 185 3.32 -11.07 0.55
CA GLU A 185 4.27 -10.67 -0.50
C GLU A 185 4.69 -9.20 -0.33
N ILE A 186 3.73 -8.30 -0.08
CA ILE A 186 4.01 -6.87 0.16
C ILE A 186 4.90 -6.70 1.40
N LEU A 187 4.66 -7.47 2.46
CA LEU A 187 5.48 -7.44 3.67
C LEU A 187 6.92 -7.88 3.39
N ILE A 188 7.12 -8.96 2.63
CA ILE A 188 8.46 -9.44 2.24
C ILE A 188 9.20 -8.37 1.45
N TRP A 189 8.57 -7.79 0.43
CA TRP A 189 9.17 -6.70 -0.35
C TRP A 189 9.44 -5.45 0.49
N GLY A 190 8.56 -5.14 1.44
CA GLY A 190 8.76 -4.05 2.40
C GLY A 190 9.99 -4.28 3.29
N LEU A 191 10.17 -5.50 3.81
CA LEU A 191 11.34 -5.87 4.61
C LEU A 191 12.65 -5.79 3.80
N ILE A 192 12.63 -6.24 2.54
CA ILE A 192 13.79 -6.12 1.63
C ILE A 192 14.15 -4.65 1.41
N LEU A 193 13.15 -3.79 1.16
CA LEU A 193 13.37 -2.36 0.94
C LEU A 193 13.96 -1.68 2.18
N VAL A 194 13.48 -2.02 3.38
CA VAL A 194 14.05 -1.54 4.65
C VAL A 194 15.49 -2.01 4.80
N GLY A 195 15.79 -3.28 4.51
CA GLY A 195 17.15 -3.81 4.54
C GLY A 195 18.10 -3.05 3.59
N LEU A 196 17.67 -2.82 2.35
CA LEU A 196 18.42 -2.03 1.37
C LEU A 196 18.65 -0.58 1.82
N SER A 197 17.66 0.01 2.47
CA SER A 197 17.74 1.38 3.00
C SER A 197 18.79 1.51 4.11
N ILE A 198 18.84 0.53 5.01
CA ILE A 198 19.87 0.47 6.07
C ILE A 198 21.26 0.31 5.46
N LEU A 199 21.42 -0.61 4.49
CA LEU A 199 22.69 -0.81 3.80
C LEU A 199 23.16 0.46 3.06
N ALA A 200 22.26 1.12 2.36
CA ALA A 200 22.55 2.38 1.66
C ALA A 200 22.95 3.48 2.64
N ALA A 201 22.25 3.62 3.77
CA ALA A 201 22.58 4.61 4.79
C ALA A 201 23.98 4.36 5.39
N ILE A 202 24.31 3.10 5.71
CA ILE A 202 25.64 2.71 6.20
C ILE A 202 26.71 3.05 5.16
N TYR A 203 26.49 2.70 3.89
CA TYR A 203 27.42 2.96 2.80
C TYR A 203 27.68 4.48 2.61
N ILE A 204 26.61 5.28 2.60
CA ILE A 204 26.71 6.74 2.49
C ILE A 204 27.46 7.32 3.70
N GLY A 205 27.13 6.88 4.92
CA GLY A 205 27.81 7.33 6.15
C GLY A 205 29.31 7.05 6.12
N GLN A 206 29.71 5.85 5.71
CA GLN A 206 31.12 5.47 5.56
C GLN A 206 31.81 6.29 4.45
N ARG A 207 31.14 6.51 3.32
CA ARG A 207 31.72 7.27 2.20
C ARG A 207 31.92 8.74 2.55
N VAL A 208 30.98 9.35 3.26
CA VAL A 208 31.11 10.72 3.79
C VAL A 208 32.25 10.80 4.79
N ARG A 209 32.32 9.86 5.75
CA ARG A 209 33.44 9.78 6.71
C ARG A 209 34.79 9.76 6.02
N ASN A 210 34.94 8.89 5.02
CA ASN A 210 36.20 8.76 4.28
C ASN A 210 36.52 10.02 3.47
N ALA A 211 35.51 10.71 2.92
CA ALA A 211 35.70 11.95 2.17
C ALA A 211 36.19 13.12 3.04
N ILE A 212 35.86 13.13 4.33
CA ILE A 212 36.32 14.14 5.31
C ILE A 212 37.49 13.63 6.16
N PHE A 213 38.24 12.63 5.68
CA PHE A 213 39.40 12.05 6.37
C PHE A 213 39.10 11.51 7.77
N GLY A 214 37.84 11.16 8.05
CA GLY A 214 37.40 10.69 9.36
C GLY A 214 37.23 11.78 10.41
N LEU A 215 37.42 13.06 10.04
CA LEU A 215 37.24 14.21 10.93
C LEU A 215 35.76 14.58 11.04
N GLN A 216 35.33 14.97 12.23
CA GLN A 216 34.00 15.55 12.43
C GLN A 216 34.00 17.04 12.00
N PRO A 217 32.85 17.62 11.60
CA PRO A 217 32.78 19.02 11.15
C PRO A 217 33.32 20.04 12.15
N ASP A 218 33.12 19.80 13.44
CA ASP A 218 33.67 20.59 14.53
C ASP A 218 35.20 20.47 14.62
N GLU A 219 35.75 19.28 14.37
CA GLU A 219 37.20 19.06 14.28
C GLU A 219 37.80 19.78 13.06
N ILE A 220 37.10 19.77 11.92
CA ILE A 220 37.50 20.53 10.72
C ILE A 220 37.50 22.03 11.01
N ALA A 221 36.40 22.56 11.58
CA ALA A 221 36.31 23.98 11.93
C ALA A 221 37.40 24.39 12.93
N ARG A 222 37.72 23.51 13.88
CA ARG A 222 38.80 23.74 14.84
C ARG A 222 40.18 23.76 14.19
N LEU A 223 40.47 22.82 13.28
CA LEU A 223 41.74 22.81 12.54
C LEU A 223 41.94 24.09 11.72
N PHE A 224 40.89 24.58 11.06
CA PHE A 224 40.96 25.87 10.35
C PHE A 224 41.19 27.05 11.30
N SER A 225 40.49 27.06 12.45
CA SER A 225 40.65 28.11 13.46
C SER A 225 42.07 28.12 14.07
N GLU A 226 42.63 26.94 14.33
CA GLU A 226 44.01 26.80 14.83
C GLU A 226 45.04 27.23 13.76
N GLN A 227 44.81 26.89 12.48
CA GLN A 227 45.67 27.37 11.39
C GLN A 227 45.64 28.91 11.27
N ASP A 228 44.47 29.53 11.38
CA ASP A 228 44.33 30.98 11.34
C ASP A 228 45.02 31.66 12.53
N ALA A 229 44.86 31.10 13.73
CA ALA A 229 45.54 31.59 14.92
C ALA A 229 47.06 31.54 14.75
N ILE A 230 47.62 30.42 14.27
CA ILE A 230 49.05 30.28 14.01
C ILE A 230 49.52 31.31 12.98
N LEU A 231 48.84 31.46 11.85
CA LEU A 231 49.20 32.43 10.81
C LEU A 231 49.23 33.88 11.33
N ASN A 232 48.30 34.23 12.23
CA ASN A 232 48.22 35.55 12.82
C ASN A 232 49.23 35.78 13.97
N THR A 233 49.83 34.73 14.54
CA THR A 233 50.94 34.89 15.50
C THR A 233 52.29 35.16 14.85
N VAL A 234 52.45 34.87 13.56
CA VAL A 234 53.70 35.11 12.84
C VAL A 234 53.89 36.62 12.64
N ARG A 235 55.03 37.15 13.09
CA ARG A 235 55.38 38.59 12.98
C ARG A 235 55.74 39.05 11.57
N SER A 236 55.88 38.12 10.63
CA SER A 236 56.08 38.40 9.21
C SER A 236 54.73 38.45 8.49
N GLY A 237 54.59 39.36 7.53
CA GLY A 237 53.45 39.34 6.61
C GLY A 237 53.51 38.10 5.71
N ILE A 238 52.44 37.32 5.68
CA ILE A 238 52.28 36.13 4.84
C ILE A 238 51.18 36.39 3.82
N ILE A 239 51.51 36.22 2.54
CA ILE A 239 50.59 36.29 1.41
C ILE A 239 50.62 34.95 0.69
N ALA A 240 49.51 34.22 0.70
CA ALA A 240 49.35 32.99 -0.06
C ALA A 240 48.70 33.28 -1.40
N LEU A 241 49.33 32.86 -2.49
CA LEU A 241 48.84 32.98 -3.86
C LEU A 241 48.34 31.63 -4.37
N ASP A 242 47.31 31.64 -5.20
CA ASP A 242 46.88 30.46 -5.97
C ASP A 242 47.78 30.26 -7.21
N PRO A 243 47.76 29.10 -7.91
CA PRO A 243 48.57 28.86 -9.10
C PRO A 243 48.43 29.92 -10.20
N ASP A 244 47.27 30.58 -10.28
CA ASP A 244 46.99 31.68 -11.22
C ASP A 244 47.51 33.06 -10.74
N GLY A 245 48.27 33.11 -9.64
CA GLY A 245 48.84 34.35 -9.09
C GLY A 245 47.86 35.23 -8.30
N LYS A 246 46.63 34.77 -8.04
CA LYS A 246 45.64 35.51 -7.24
C LYS A 246 45.86 35.31 -5.75
N VAL A 247 45.67 36.37 -4.95
CA VAL A 247 45.75 36.29 -3.49
C VAL A 247 44.62 35.43 -2.95
N ARG A 248 44.99 34.34 -2.27
CA ARG A 248 44.07 33.37 -1.66
C ARG A 248 43.93 33.57 -0.15
N LYS A 249 44.99 34.01 0.53
CA LYS A 249 44.98 34.25 1.97
C LYS A 249 46.03 35.29 2.38
N LEU A 250 45.71 36.11 3.36
CA LEU A 250 46.59 37.11 3.98
C LEU A 250 46.50 36.92 5.49
N ASN A 251 47.63 36.98 6.21
CA ASN A 251 47.58 37.10 7.66
C ASN A 251 47.41 38.56 8.08
N GLN A 252 46.97 38.79 9.32
CA GLN A 252 46.73 40.14 9.84
C GLN A 252 47.95 41.06 9.67
N ARG A 253 49.16 40.51 9.87
CA ARG A 253 50.39 41.30 9.74
C ARG A 253 50.69 41.73 8.31
N ALA A 254 50.31 40.95 7.30
CA ALA A 254 50.42 41.36 5.90
C ALA A 254 49.47 42.53 5.59
N CYS A 255 48.25 42.50 6.11
CA CYS A 255 47.32 43.63 5.97
C CYS A 255 47.91 44.91 6.60
N GLU A 256 48.40 44.82 7.84
CA GLU A 256 49.02 45.96 8.55
C GLU A 256 50.28 46.54 7.86
N ILE A 257 50.95 45.76 7.01
CA ILE A 257 52.15 46.23 6.26
C ILE A 257 51.74 46.83 4.91
N LEU A 258 50.63 46.36 4.33
CA LEU A 258 50.14 46.78 3.02
C LEU A 258 49.22 48.02 3.10
N ASP A 259 48.63 48.28 4.26
CA ASP A 259 47.96 49.54 4.62
C ASP A 259 48.97 50.68 4.83
#